data_AF-A0A0F7VR34-F1
#
_entry.id   AF-A0A0F7VR34-F1
#
_cell.length_a   1.000
_cell.length_b   1.000
_cell.length_c   1.000
_cell.angle_alpha   90.00
_cell.angle_beta   90.00
_cell.angle_gamma   90.00
#
_symmetry.space_group_name_H-M   'P 1'
#
loop_
_entity.id
_entity.type
_entity.pdbx_description
1 polymer ?
#
loop_
_entity_poly.entity_id
_entity_poly.type
_entity_poly.pdbx_seq_one_letter_code
_entity_poly.pdbx_strand_id
1 'polypeptide(L)'
;MNSRSLLRSSVSRRLLRPVADLIDQRIERRVRSAVARTAAHRESEERDTEQLVRDVELLIRRQFTFELLLGPRGRGVSRMVAEAPLERLHSEVAALAGDREAAVRNVAAAFRLLVALESLGVGRIAGGTMNICGKLGAIPLLDPPNDEILEIGTLYGMFSAGLVRMMERDGRSPGLTIVDPFAGVQLQPGTAQRPDPTGAPVDEHAVRTNLALAGPAGAAARIQRGFSEDPATRAAVSDRSYGVIVVDGDHSEQGVAQDLEWAEEIAAPGAVVVLDDYGDPNWPGIKQALDKHLAGRTRFTYLGKAAHSAYLRAA
;
A
#
# COMPACT_ATOMS: atom_id res chain seq x y z
N MET A 1 -77.36 -6.85 45.13
CA MET A 1 -76.55 -7.00 46.37
C MET A 1 -75.36 -6.06 46.28
N ASN A 2 -75.33 -5.05 47.17
CA ASN A 2 -74.59 -3.81 47.01
C ASN A 2 -73.22 -3.82 47.73
N SER A 3 -72.12 -3.95 46.99
CA SER A 3 -70.74 -3.91 47.54
C SER A 3 -70.14 -2.50 47.60
N ARG A 4 -70.92 -1.43 47.39
CA ARG A 4 -70.44 -0.03 47.34
C ARG A 4 -70.71 0.82 48.60
N SER A 5 -71.19 0.23 49.70
CA SER A 5 -71.62 0.99 50.88
C SER A 5 -70.63 1.04 52.07
N LEU A 6 -69.48 0.34 52.02
CA LEU A 6 -68.61 0.19 53.21
C LEU A 6 -67.47 1.21 53.34
N LEU A 7 -67.29 2.12 52.37
CA LEU A 7 -66.16 3.07 52.35
C LEU A 7 -66.50 4.50 52.85
N ARG A 8 -67.72 4.74 53.36
CA ARG A 8 -68.16 6.07 53.83
C ARG A 8 -68.40 6.20 55.33
N SER A 9 -68.07 5.18 56.15
CA SER A 9 -68.12 5.31 57.61
C SER A 9 -66.77 5.80 58.17
N SER A 10 -66.82 6.72 59.13
CA SER A 10 -65.63 7.26 59.82
C SER A 10 -64.85 6.19 60.60
N VAL A 11 -65.52 5.11 61.01
CA VAL A 11 -64.94 3.96 61.70
C VAL A 11 -64.18 3.05 60.74
N SER A 12 -64.71 2.82 59.54
CA SER A 12 -64.07 2.05 58.47
C SER A 12 -62.78 2.73 57.97
N ARG A 13 -62.75 4.07 57.94
CA ARG A 13 -61.52 4.84 57.65
C ARG A 13 -60.46 4.73 58.74
N ARG A 14 -60.84 4.62 60.02
CA ARG A 14 -59.89 4.46 61.14
C ARG A 14 -59.26 3.06 61.19
N LEU A 15 -60.04 2.02 60.89
CA LEU A 15 -59.56 0.63 60.92
C LEU A 15 -58.69 0.28 59.70
N LEU A 16 -58.91 0.90 58.55
CA LEU A 16 -58.11 0.67 57.34
C LEU A 16 -56.90 1.60 57.22
N ARG A 17 -56.79 2.63 58.07
CA ARG A 17 -55.67 3.59 58.06
C ARG A 17 -54.30 2.92 58.23
N PRO A 18 -54.09 1.99 59.19
CA PRO A 18 -52.80 1.34 59.35
C PRO A 18 -52.41 0.48 58.14
N VAL A 19 -53.41 -0.12 57.47
CA VAL A 19 -53.19 -0.93 56.26
C VAL A 19 -52.89 -0.03 55.06
N ALA A 20 -53.59 1.10 54.92
CA ALA A 20 -53.32 2.11 53.90
C ALA A 20 -51.93 2.73 54.08
N ASP A 21 -51.55 3.09 55.31
CA ASP A 21 -50.23 3.66 55.63
C ASP A 21 -49.09 2.66 55.33
N LEU A 22 -49.31 1.36 55.55
CA LEU A 22 -48.34 0.30 55.19
C LEU A 22 -48.24 0.08 53.67
N ILE A 23 -49.36 0.21 52.96
CA ILE A 23 -49.37 0.14 51.48
C ILE A 23 -48.64 1.36 50.90
N ASP A 24 -48.92 2.56 51.41
CA ASP A 24 -48.26 3.80 50.97
C ASP A 24 -46.76 3.76 51.26
N GLN A 25 -46.33 3.31 52.45
CA GLN A 25 -44.90 3.13 52.75
C GLN A 25 -44.22 2.11 51.83
N ARG A 26 -44.93 1.04 51.44
CA ARG A 26 -44.40 0.01 50.53
C ARG A 26 -44.29 0.52 49.10
N ILE A 27 -45.28 1.29 48.64
CA ILE A 27 -45.26 1.95 47.33
C ILE A 27 -44.12 2.97 47.30
N GLU A 28 -43.99 3.81 48.33
CA GLU A 28 -42.97 4.84 48.41
C GLU A 28 -41.54 4.24 48.40
N ARG A 29 -41.31 3.14 49.13
CA ARG A 29 -40.03 2.40 49.06
C ARG A 29 -39.76 1.80 47.68
N ARG A 30 -40.79 1.30 46.99
CA ARG A 30 -40.64 0.76 45.62
C ARG A 30 -40.35 1.87 44.60
N VAL A 31 -41.00 3.02 44.72
CA VAL A 31 -40.76 4.18 43.86
C VAL A 31 -39.35 4.73 44.11
N ARG A 32 -38.94 4.95 45.37
CA ARG A 32 -37.58 5.41 45.68
C ARG A 32 -36.50 4.45 45.19
N SER A 33 -36.69 3.13 45.32
CA SER A 33 -35.73 2.15 44.81
C SER A 33 -35.72 2.04 43.28
N ALA A 34 -36.82 2.32 42.58
CA ALA A 34 -36.86 2.41 41.13
C ALA A 34 -36.14 3.68 40.64
N VAL A 35 -36.42 4.84 41.24
CA VAL A 35 -35.75 6.11 40.93
C VAL A 35 -34.24 6.03 41.18
N ALA A 36 -33.82 5.46 42.32
CA ALA A 36 -32.40 5.25 42.62
C ALA A 36 -31.71 4.31 41.61
N ARG A 37 -32.40 3.25 41.16
CA ARG A 37 -31.88 2.35 40.11
C ARG A 37 -31.77 3.05 38.75
N THR A 38 -32.75 3.86 38.38
CA THR A 38 -32.69 4.65 37.14
C THR A 38 -31.61 5.72 37.18
N ALA A 39 -31.42 6.39 38.32
CA ALA A 39 -30.34 7.36 38.52
C ALA A 39 -28.96 6.69 38.43
N ALA A 40 -28.75 5.56 39.12
CA ALA A 40 -27.50 4.81 39.02
C ALA A 40 -27.21 4.28 37.61
N HIS A 41 -28.26 3.88 36.87
CA HIS A 41 -28.14 3.48 35.47
C HIS A 41 -27.72 4.65 34.57
N ARG A 42 -28.32 5.84 34.76
CA ARG A 42 -27.92 7.05 34.03
C ARG A 42 -26.50 7.50 34.36
N GLU A 43 -26.12 7.47 35.63
CA GLU A 43 -24.73 7.77 36.04
C GLU A 43 -23.73 6.76 35.44
N SER A 44 -24.11 5.49 35.32
CA SER A 44 -23.30 4.47 34.63
C SER A 44 -23.19 4.77 33.13
N GLU A 45 -24.31 5.08 32.47
CA GLU A 45 -24.33 5.43 31.04
C GLU A 45 -23.54 6.71 30.74
N GLU A 46 -23.62 7.72 31.61
CA GLU A 46 -22.84 8.96 31.50
C GLU A 46 -21.34 8.68 31.64
N ARG A 47 -20.94 7.84 32.61
CA ARG A 47 -19.54 7.43 32.77
C ARG A 47 -19.02 6.62 31.58
N ASP A 48 -19.83 5.71 31.06
CA ASP A 48 -19.49 4.91 29.88
C ASP A 48 -19.35 5.80 28.63
N THR A 49 -20.24 6.78 28.48
CA THR A 49 -20.18 7.76 27.39
C THR A 49 -18.93 8.65 27.51
N GLU A 50 -18.63 9.16 28.70
CA GLU A 50 -17.40 9.93 28.94
C GLU A 50 -16.15 9.09 28.65
N GLN A 51 -16.17 7.81 29.02
CA GLN A 51 -15.06 6.90 28.73
C GLN A 51 -14.89 6.68 27.23
N LEU A 52 -15.98 6.43 26.50
CA LEU A 52 -15.96 6.30 25.04
C LEU A 52 -15.47 7.58 24.36
N VAL A 53 -15.90 8.76 24.83
CA VAL A 53 -15.40 10.05 24.30
C VAL A 53 -13.90 10.16 24.50
N ARG A 54 -13.38 9.86 25.71
CA ARG A 54 -11.94 9.86 25.99
C ARG A 54 -11.17 8.87 25.11
N ASP A 55 -11.70 7.66 24.92
CA ASP A 55 -11.07 6.63 24.11
C ASP A 55 -11.07 7.00 22.62
N VAL A 56 -12.16 7.59 22.12
CA VAL A 56 -12.25 8.14 20.75
C VAL A 56 -11.27 9.29 20.56
N GLU A 57 -11.16 10.23 21.50
CA GLU A 57 -10.18 11.32 21.43
C GLU A 57 -8.74 10.79 21.41
N LEU A 58 -8.44 9.77 22.22
CA LEU A 58 -7.14 9.11 22.22
C LEU A 58 -6.85 8.41 20.88
N LEU A 59 -7.84 7.74 20.30
CA LEU A 59 -7.73 7.11 18.99
C LEU A 59 -7.52 8.14 17.88
N ILE A 60 -8.26 9.26 17.89
CA ILE A 60 -8.09 10.36 16.93
C ILE A 60 -6.67 10.94 17.01
N ARG A 61 -6.15 11.20 18.23
CA ARG A 61 -4.78 11.70 18.41
C ARG A 61 -3.74 10.72 17.89
N ARG A 62 -3.90 9.43 18.16
CA ARG A 62 -3.00 8.38 17.65
C ARG A 62 -3.08 8.27 16.13
N GLN A 63 -4.29 8.32 15.57
CA GLN A 63 -4.54 8.29 14.13
C GLN A 63 -3.82 9.43 13.43
N PHE A 64 -3.80 10.64 13.99
CA PHE A 64 -3.11 11.78 13.38
C PHE A 64 -1.62 11.54 13.14
N THR A 65 -0.91 10.94 14.10
CA THR A 65 0.52 10.61 13.92
C THR A 65 0.72 9.56 12.81
N PHE A 66 -0.15 8.56 12.72
CA PHE A 66 -0.11 7.58 11.63
C PHE A 66 -0.45 8.21 10.28
N GLU A 67 -1.40 9.14 10.23
CA GLU A 67 -1.75 9.88 9.01
C GLU A 67 -0.61 10.79 8.54
N LEU A 68 0.20 11.35 9.44
CA LEU A 68 1.41 12.08 9.04
C LEU A 68 2.45 11.15 8.39
N LEU A 69 2.58 9.93 8.87
CA LEU A 69 3.58 8.97 8.38
C LEU A 69 3.12 8.20 7.14
N LEU A 70 1.85 7.81 7.08
CA LEU A 70 1.29 6.87 6.11
C LEU A 70 0.09 7.43 5.35
N GLY A 71 -0.44 8.60 5.73
CA GLY A 71 -1.59 9.20 5.06
C GLY A 71 -1.25 9.75 3.66
N PRO A 72 -2.26 10.13 2.88
CA PRO A 72 -2.09 10.55 1.49
C PRO A 72 -1.53 11.97 1.33
N ARG A 73 -1.53 12.80 2.39
CA ARG A 73 -1.08 14.19 2.31
C ARG A 73 0.42 14.25 1.97
N GLY A 74 0.77 15.03 0.96
CA GLY A 74 2.15 15.18 0.48
C GLY A 74 2.67 14.02 -0.40
N ARG A 75 1.85 13.01 -0.72
CA ARG A 75 2.24 11.89 -1.59
C ARG A 75 1.15 11.40 -2.56
N GLY A 76 -0.09 11.82 -2.36
CA GLY A 76 -1.24 11.50 -3.21
C GLY A 76 -1.98 10.20 -2.85
N VAL A 77 -1.28 9.20 -2.30
CA VAL A 77 -1.84 7.87 -1.98
C VAL A 77 -1.50 7.46 -0.55
N SER A 78 -2.45 6.84 0.17
CA SER A 78 -2.19 6.31 1.52
C SER A 78 -1.33 5.05 1.48
N ARG A 79 -0.35 4.97 2.39
CA ARG A 79 0.45 3.78 2.70
C ARG A 79 -0.17 2.91 3.80
N MET A 80 -1.34 3.27 4.31
CA MET A 80 -2.08 2.39 5.21
C MET A 80 -2.48 1.11 4.48
N VAL A 81 -2.18 -0.03 5.10
CA VAL A 81 -2.48 -1.35 4.54
C VAL A 81 -3.73 -1.91 5.22
N ALA A 82 -4.59 -2.53 4.41
CA ALA A 82 -5.70 -3.34 4.92
C ALA A 82 -5.31 -4.83 4.86
N GLU A 83 -5.86 -5.62 5.78
CA GLU A 83 -5.52 -7.04 5.93
C GLU A 83 -5.81 -7.86 4.66
N ALA A 84 -7.00 -7.73 4.08
CA ALA A 84 -7.37 -8.54 2.91
C ALA A 84 -6.49 -8.28 1.66
N PRO A 85 -6.19 -7.02 1.26
CA PRO A 85 -5.21 -6.76 0.20
C PRO A 85 -3.81 -7.30 0.51
N LEU A 86 -3.35 -7.19 1.75
CA LEU A 86 -2.03 -7.68 2.17
C LEU A 86 -1.96 -9.21 2.09
N GLU A 87 -2.99 -9.90 2.57
CA GLU A 87 -3.08 -11.36 2.48
C GLU A 87 -3.13 -11.86 1.04
N ARG A 88 -3.82 -11.14 0.17
CA ARG A 88 -3.79 -11.41 -1.27
C ARG A 88 -2.38 -11.26 -1.82
N LEU A 89 -1.70 -10.17 -1.52
CA LEU A 89 -0.33 -9.93 -1.97
C LEU A 89 0.63 -11.03 -1.49
N HIS A 90 0.55 -11.43 -0.22
CA HIS A 90 1.32 -12.55 0.29
C HIS A 90 1.07 -13.85 -0.49
N SER A 91 -0.16 -14.06 -0.96
CA SER A 91 -0.55 -15.28 -1.68
C SER A 91 -0.02 -15.26 -3.12
N GLU A 92 -0.09 -14.10 -3.76
CA GLU A 92 0.44 -13.87 -5.11
C GLU A 92 1.97 -13.99 -5.14
N VAL A 93 2.68 -13.37 -4.19
CA VAL A 93 4.14 -13.49 -4.08
C VAL A 93 4.55 -14.93 -3.73
N ALA A 94 3.80 -15.62 -2.86
CA ALA A 94 4.06 -17.02 -2.56
C ALA A 94 3.88 -17.93 -3.79
N ALA A 95 2.89 -17.65 -4.63
CA ALA A 95 2.67 -18.39 -5.87
C ALA A 95 3.82 -18.22 -6.88
N LEU A 96 4.43 -17.03 -6.92
CA LEU A 96 5.62 -16.75 -7.73
C LEU A 96 6.88 -17.43 -7.19
N ALA A 97 7.10 -17.36 -5.88
CA ALA A 97 8.34 -17.79 -5.23
C ALA A 97 8.35 -19.28 -4.82
N GLY A 98 7.19 -19.90 -4.67
CA GLY A 98 7.06 -21.26 -4.12
C GLY A 98 7.26 -21.36 -2.60
N ASP A 99 7.43 -20.22 -1.89
CA ASP A 99 7.61 -20.18 -0.44
C ASP A 99 6.76 -19.05 0.20
N ARG A 100 5.75 -19.46 0.98
CA ARG A 100 4.84 -18.54 1.67
C ARG A 100 5.50 -17.77 2.80
N GLU A 101 6.37 -18.41 3.57
CA GLU A 101 7.03 -17.78 4.70
C GLU A 101 8.03 -16.73 4.20
N ALA A 102 8.78 -17.05 3.13
CA ALA A 102 9.65 -16.08 2.47
C ALA A 102 8.87 -14.91 1.88
N ALA A 103 7.72 -15.16 1.25
CA ALA A 103 6.84 -14.12 0.71
C ALA A 103 6.39 -13.13 1.80
N VAL A 104 5.88 -13.63 2.94
CA VAL A 104 5.46 -12.77 4.07
C VAL A 104 6.63 -11.93 4.59
N ARG A 105 7.80 -12.56 4.80
CA ARG A 105 9.00 -11.83 5.28
C ARG A 105 9.44 -10.73 4.31
N ASN A 106 9.44 -11.00 3.01
CA ASN A 106 9.90 -10.05 2.00
C ASN A 106 8.91 -8.91 1.77
N VAL A 107 7.61 -9.20 1.70
CA VAL A 107 6.58 -8.15 1.60
C VAL A 107 6.60 -7.24 2.82
N ALA A 108 6.77 -7.79 4.03
CA ALA A 108 6.89 -6.99 5.24
C ALA A 108 8.19 -6.16 5.27
N ALA A 109 9.29 -6.64 4.71
CA ALA A 109 10.53 -5.88 4.58
C ALA A 109 10.38 -4.74 3.54
N ALA A 110 9.80 -5.05 2.38
CA ALA A 110 9.49 -4.09 1.32
C ALA A 110 8.60 -2.95 1.82
N PHE A 111 7.57 -3.25 2.63
CA PHE A 111 6.71 -2.23 3.20
C PHE A 111 7.46 -1.27 4.14
N ARG A 112 8.29 -1.81 5.04
CA ARG A 112 9.11 -0.98 5.94
C ARG A 112 10.08 -0.09 5.16
N LEU A 113 10.67 -0.64 4.10
CA LEU A 113 11.60 0.07 3.23
C LEU A 113 10.91 1.18 2.44
N LEU A 114 9.74 0.92 1.87
CA LEU A 114 8.90 1.94 1.22
C LEU A 114 8.65 3.12 2.15
N VAL A 115 8.21 2.87 3.38
CA VAL A 115 7.96 3.94 4.36
C VAL A 115 9.24 4.69 4.72
N ALA A 116 10.35 3.98 4.90
CA ALA A 116 11.64 4.60 5.23
C ALA A 116 12.17 5.49 4.10
N LEU A 117 12.09 5.02 2.85
CA LEU A 117 12.55 5.77 1.68
C LEU A 117 11.69 7.02 1.47
N GLU A 118 10.37 6.94 1.55
CA GLU A 118 9.52 8.13 1.45
C GLU A 118 9.70 9.11 2.63
N SER A 119 10.19 8.65 3.78
CA SER A 119 10.44 9.51 4.94
C SER A 119 11.78 10.25 4.87
N LEU A 120 12.75 9.71 4.13
CA LEU A 120 14.12 10.23 4.05
C LEU A 120 14.45 10.86 2.69
N GLY A 121 13.80 10.38 1.63
CA GLY A 121 14.04 10.78 0.26
C GLY A 121 13.29 12.05 -0.15
N VAL A 122 13.56 12.45 -1.39
CA VAL A 122 12.93 13.57 -2.08
C VAL A 122 11.84 13.03 -2.98
N GLY A 123 10.58 13.43 -2.74
CA GLY A 123 9.43 13.04 -3.56
C GLY A 123 8.66 11.85 -2.99
N ARG A 124 8.24 10.93 -3.86
CA ARG A 124 7.48 9.71 -3.49
C ARG A 124 7.85 8.52 -4.37
N ILE A 125 7.47 7.32 -3.96
CA ILE A 125 7.44 6.17 -4.90
C ILE A 125 6.09 6.18 -5.62
N ALA A 126 6.09 6.15 -6.95
CA ALA A 126 4.86 6.10 -7.72
C ALA A 126 4.13 4.75 -7.57
N GLY A 127 2.80 4.78 -7.68
CA GLY A 127 1.97 3.59 -7.59
C GLY A 127 1.42 3.27 -6.20
N GLY A 128 0.52 2.29 -6.18
CA GLY A 128 -0.14 1.81 -4.96
C GLY A 128 0.78 0.98 -4.07
N THR A 129 0.51 0.97 -2.77
CA THR A 129 1.34 0.28 -1.76
C THR A 129 1.54 -1.20 -2.06
N MET A 130 0.48 -1.91 -2.50
CA MET A 130 0.58 -3.33 -2.82
C MET A 130 1.40 -3.59 -4.08
N ASN A 131 1.33 -2.68 -5.06
CA ASN A 131 2.08 -2.81 -6.30
C ASN A 131 3.59 -2.66 -6.04
N ILE A 132 3.98 -1.60 -5.31
CA ILE A 132 5.37 -1.37 -4.90
C ILE A 132 5.91 -2.53 -4.07
N CYS A 133 5.18 -2.96 -3.02
CA CYS A 133 5.60 -4.06 -2.16
C CYS A 133 5.65 -5.40 -2.91
N GLY A 134 4.79 -5.60 -3.91
CA GLY A 134 4.82 -6.77 -4.78
C GLY A 134 6.13 -6.84 -5.56
N LYS A 135 6.46 -5.77 -6.29
CA LYS A 135 7.74 -5.66 -7.04
C LYS A 135 8.95 -5.88 -6.13
N LEU A 136 9.06 -5.08 -5.07
CA LEU A 136 10.19 -5.16 -4.13
C LEU A 136 10.29 -6.51 -3.42
N GLY A 137 9.16 -7.13 -3.09
CA GLY A 137 9.12 -8.37 -2.32
C GLY A 137 9.30 -9.64 -3.17
N ALA A 138 8.88 -9.63 -4.43
CA ALA A 138 8.92 -10.80 -5.30
C ALA A 138 10.28 -10.95 -6.01
N ILE A 139 10.87 -9.86 -6.52
CA ILE A 139 12.08 -9.93 -7.36
C ILE A 139 13.23 -10.72 -6.69
N PRO A 140 13.61 -10.46 -5.42
CA PRO A 140 14.71 -11.20 -4.79
C PRO A 140 14.44 -12.70 -4.69
N LEU A 141 13.17 -13.08 -4.48
CA LEU A 141 12.75 -14.48 -4.35
C LEU A 141 12.72 -15.24 -5.67
N LEU A 142 12.76 -14.53 -6.79
CA LEU A 142 12.77 -15.12 -8.14
C LEU A 142 14.18 -15.48 -8.62
N ASP A 143 15.20 -15.28 -7.79
CA ASP A 143 16.59 -15.69 -8.03
C ASP A 143 17.10 -15.28 -9.43
N PRO A 144 17.24 -13.97 -9.71
CA PRO A 144 17.72 -13.52 -11.01
C PRO A 144 19.16 -14.03 -11.28
N PRO A 145 19.51 -14.29 -12.55
CA PRO A 145 20.71 -15.02 -12.94
C PRO A 145 22.01 -14.24 -12.74
N ASN A 146 21.89 -12.92 -12.57
CA ASN A 146 22.97 -12.03 -12.20
C ASN A 146 22.41 -10.84 -11.42
N ASP A 147 23.31 -9.97 -10.96
CA ASP A 147 23.01 -8.84 -10.08
C ASP A 147 22.87 -7.50 -10.84
N GLU A 148 22.85 -7.50 -12.18
CA GLU A 148 22.63 -6.30 -12.99
C GLU A 148 21.13 -6.01 -13.12
N ILE A 149 20.72 -4.83 -12.68
CA ILE A 149 19.33 -4.36 -12.62
C ILE A 149 19.15 -3.18 -13.57
N LEU A 150 18.09 -3.23 -14.38
CA LEU A 150 17.60 -2.10 -15.17
C LEU A 150 16.19 -1.71 -14.70
N GLU A 151 15.97 -0.42 -14.44
CA GLU A 151 14.62 0.16 -14.32
C GLU A 151 14.41 1.20 -15.43
N ILE A 152 13.33 1.04 -16.19
CA ILE A 152 12.85 1.97 -17.21
C ILE A 152 11.68 2.74 -16.62
N GLY A 153 11.77 4.06 -16.55
CA GLY A 153 10.79 4.93 -15.88
C GLY A 153 10.94 4.89 -14.37
N THR A 154 11.77 5.78 -13.83
CA THR A 154 12.20 5.72 -12.42
C THR A 154 11.69 6.89 -11.59
N LEU A 155 11.27 7.97 -12.25
CA LEU A 155 10.79 9.20 -11.64
C LEU A 155 11.80 9.77 -10.63
N TYR A 156 11.62 9.48 -9.33
CA TYR A 156 12.50 9.91 -8.24
C TYR A 156 13.62 8.90 -7.92
N GLY A 157 13.68 7.74 -8.57
CA GLY A 157 14.69 6.69 -8.33
C GLY A 157 14.54 5.95 -7.00
N MET A 158 13.48 6.21 -6.22
CA MET A 158 13.30 5.58 -4.91
C MET A 158 12.86 4.12 -5.00
N PHE A 159 12.12 3.71 -6.03
CA PHE A 159 11.83 2.30 -6.24
C PHE A 159 13.13 1.53 -6.50
N SER A 160 13.96 1.99 -7.44
CA SER A 160 15.33 1.52 -7.66
C SER A 160 16.16 1.40 -6.39
N ALA A 161 16.20 2.45 -5.58
CA ALA A 161 16.92 2.43 -4.29
C ALA A 161 16.38 1.33 -3.37
N GLY A 162 15.05 1.17 -3.32
CA GLY A 162 14.40 0.09 -2.59
C GLY A 162 14.77 -1.29 -3.11
N LEU A 163 14.80 -1.47 -4.43
CA LEU A 163 15.10 -2.75 -5.05
C LEU A 163 16.55 -3.17 -4.78
N VAL A 164 17.51 -2.24 -4.92
CA VAL A 164 18.92 -2.45 -4.54
C VAL A 164 19.01 -2.96 -3.09
N ARG A 165 18.33 -2.31 -2.15
CA ARG A 165 18.36 -2.69 -0.73
C ARG A 165 17.69 -4.03 -0.45
N MET A 166 16.65 -4.39 -1.20
CA MET A 166 16.03 -5.71 -1.11
C MET A 166 16.97 -6.81 -1.63
N MET A 167 17.70 -6.56 -2.72
CA MET A 167 18.70 -7.49 -3.25
C MET A 167 19.90 -7.64 -2.31
N GLU A 168 20.43 -6.55 -1.74
CA GLU A 168 21.49 -6.61 -0.72
C GLU A 168 21.07 -7.39 0.53
N ARG A 169 19.80 -7.27 0.94
CA ARG A 169 19.24 -8.03 2.06
C ARG A 169 19.21 -9.55 1.77
N ASP A 170 19.13 -9.93 0.51
CA ASP A 170 19.25 -11.32 0.05
C ASP A 170 20.73 -11.79 -0.06
N GLY A 171 21.69 -10.92 0.30
CA GLY A 171 23.12 -11.21 0.25
C GLY A 171 23.77 -10.97 -1.11
N ARG A 172 23.07 -10.30 -2.03
CA ARG A 172 23.55 -9.98 -3.38
C ARG A 172 24.29 -8.65 -3.45
N SER A 173 25.00 -8.41 -4.55
CA SER A 173 25.77 -7.18 -4.80
C SER A 173 25.28 -6.48 -6.08
N PRO A 174 24.09 -5.85 -6.04
CA PRO A 174 23.42 -5.34 -7.23
C PRO A 174 24.18 -4.18 -7.92
N GLY A 175 24.28 -4.26 -9.25
CA GLY A 175 24.61 -3.14 -10.12
C GLY A 175 23.33 -2.53 -10.67
N LEU A 176 23.14 -1.21 -10.53
CA LEU A 176 21.91 -0.54 -10.97
C LEU A 176 22.15 0.36 -12.18
N THR A 177 21.29 0.22 -13.19
CA THR A 177 21.12 1.17 -14.28
C THR A 177 19.67 1.67 -14.29
N ILE A 178 19.48 2.98 -14.44
CA ILE A 178 18.16 3.60 -14.59
C ILE A 178 18.06 4.36 -15.91
N VAL A 179 16.90 4.31 -16.54
CA VAL A 179 16.55 5.06 -17.75
C VAL A 179 15.31 5.90 -17.49
N ASP A 180 15.44 7.22 -17.61
CA ASP A 180 14.32 8.16 -17.45
C ASP A 180 14.63 9.51 -18.11
N PRO A 181 13.66 10.19 -18.74
CA PRO A 181 13.89 11.51 -19.35
C PRO A 181 14.10 12.65 -18.32
N PHE A 182 13.68 12.45 -17.06
CA PHE A 182 13.61 13.47 -16.00
C PHE A 182 12.92 14.74 -16.47
N ALA A 183 11.70 14.58 -16.97
CA ALA A 183 10.92 15.65 -17.58
C ALA A 183 10.19 16.56 -16.56
N GLY A 184 10.56 16.53 -15.28
CA GLY A 184 9.96 17.35 -14.22
C GLY A 184 8.61 16.85 -13.70
N VAL A 185 7.90 16.01 -14.47
CA VAL A 185 6.62 15.41 -14.10
C VAL A 185 6.57 13.95 -14.56
N GLN A 186 5.63 13.18 -13.99
CA GLN A 186 5.30 11.85 -14.49
C GLN A 186 4.65 11.98 -15.87
N LEU A 187 5.34 11.52 -16.92
CA LEU A 187 4.84 11.56 -18.30
C LEU A 187 4.04 10.28 -18.59
N GLN A 188 2.75 10.42 -18.87
CA GLN A 188 1.89 9.31 -19.28
C GLN A 188 1.01 9.78 -20.45
N PRO A 189 1.21 9.25 -21.67
CA PRO A 189 0.43 9.63 -22.84
C PRO A 189 -1.08 9.55 -22.59
N GLY A 190 -1.83 10.53 -23.07
CA GLY A 190 -3.28 10.59 -22.90
C GLY A 190 -3.76 11.02 -21.51
N THR A 191 -2.86 11.35 -20.58
CA THR A 191 -3.23 11.88 -19.26
C THR A 191 -2.91 13.36 -19.12
N ALA A 192 -3.68 14.06 -18.28
CA ALA A 192 -3.41 15.45 -17.96
C ALA A 192 -2.13 15.54 -17.10
N GLN A 193 -1.18 16.37 -17.52
CA GLN A 193 -0.02 16.71 -16.69
C GLN A 193 -0.50 17.43 -15.43
N ARG A 194 -0.20 16.84 -14.27
CA ARG A 194 -0.50 17.42 -12.96
C ARG A 194 0.81 17.63 -12.20
N PRO A 195 0.91 18.69 -11.39
CA PRO A 195 2.00 18.80 -10.43
C PRO A 195 2.06 17.55 -9.55
N ASP A 196 3.26 17.07 -9.28
CA ASP A 196 3.43 15.94 -8.37
C ASP A 196 2.95 16.33 -6.96
N PRO A 197 2.18 15.46 -6.25
CA PRO A 197 1.57 15.79 -4.96
C PRO A 197 2.57 16.10 -3.85
N THR A 198 3.85 15.78 -4.03
CA THR A 198 4.92 16.07 -3.08
C THR A 198 5.43 17.51 -3.18
N GLY A 199 5.23 18.16 -4.33
CA GLY A 199 5.84 19.46 -4.65
C GLY A 199 7.36 19.40 -4.87
N ALA A 200 7.97 18.21 -4.84
CA ALA A 200 9.40 18.03 -5.10
C ALA A 200 9.69 18.09 -6.62
N PRO A 201 10.89 18.54 -7.03
CA PRO A 201 11.30 18.50 -8.42
C PRO A 201 11.66 17.06 -8.83
N VAL A 202 11.19 16.64 -10.01
CA VAL A 202 11.64 15.39 -10.65
C VAL A 202 12.83 15.71 -11.54
N ASP A 203 14.03 15.63 -10.97
CA ASP A 203 15.29 15.86 -11.68
C ASP A 203 16.39 14.88 -11.25
N GLU A 204 17.50 14.89 -11.98
CA GLU A 204 18.64 14.01 -11.72
C GLU A 204 19.24 14.23 -10.32
N HIS A 205 19.17 15.44 -9.76
CA HIS A 205 19.72 15.72 -8.44
C HIS A 205 18.90 15.04 -7.33
N ALA A 206 17.57 15.13 -7.40
CA ALA A 206 16.67 14.40 -6.51
C ALA A 206 16.89 12.88 -6.63
N VAL A 207 17.03 12.37 -7.85
CA VAL A 207 17.29 10.95 -8.13
C VAL A 207 18.61 10.51 -7.51
N ARG A 208 19.71 11.23 -7.72
CA ARG A 208 21.02 10.91 -7.10
C ARG A 208 20.95 10.91 -5.57
N THR A 209 20.23 11.87 -4.99
CA THR A 209 20.00 11.94 -3.54
C THR A 209 19.29 10.69 -3.03
N ASN A 210 18.24 10.26 -3.72
CA ASN A 210 17.46 9.09 -3.36
C ASN A 210 18.23 7.77 -3.56
N LEU A 211 18.96 7.64 -4.66
CA LEU A 211 19.78 6.45 -4.92
C LEU A 211 20.89 6.29 -3.87
N ALA A 212 21.45 7.39 -3.36
CA ALA A 212 22.43 7.33 -2.28
C ALA A 212 21.89 6.73 -0.97
N LEU A 213 20.56 6.74 -0.74
CA LEU A 213 19.93 6.04 0.40
C LEU A 213 20.10 4.53 0.33
N ALA A 214 20.40 3.99 -0.86
CA ALA A 214 20.71 2.59 -1.05
C ALA A 214 22.19 2.23 -0.79
N GLY A 215 23.01 3.17 -0.33
CA GLY A 215 24.43 2.94 -0.03
C GLY A 215 25.32 2.94 -1.27
N PRO A 216 26.50 2.28 -1.24
CA PRO A 216 27.48 2.34 -2.32
C PRO A 216 26.94 1.90 -3.69
N ALA A 217 26.12 0.84 -3.73
CA ALA A 217 25.52 0.35 -4.98
C ALA A 217 24.61 1.40 -5.63
N GLY A 218 23.76 2.06 -4.84
CA GLY A 218 22.91 3.14 -5.35
C GLY A 218 23.70 4.41 -5.70
N ALA A 219 24.71 4.78 -4.91
CA ALA A 219 25.58 5.92 -5.22
C ALA A 219 26.37 5.72 -6.52
N ALA A 220 26.73 4.47 -6.84
CA ALA A 220 27.41 4.08 -8.07
C ALA A 220 26.45 3.80 -9.25
N ALA A 221 25.14 3.95 -9.05
CA ALA A 221 24.15 3.65 -10.07
C ALA A 221 24.40 4.45 -11.35
N ARG A 222 24.26 3.76 -12.48
CA ARG A 222 24.34 4.36 -13.79
C ARG A 222 23.02 5.04 -14.11
N ILE A 223 23.08 6.31 -14.47
CA ILE A 223 21.91 7.09 -14.85
C ILE A 223 22.00 7.40 -16.34
N GLN A 224 21.06 6.90 -17.13
CA GLN A 224 20.90 7.26 -18.52
C GLN A 224 19.67 8.16 -18.67
N ARG A 225 19.91 9.46 -18.88
CA ARG A 225 18.84 10.41 -19.16
C ARG A 225 18.37 10.26 -20.60
N GLY A 226 17.09 10.02 -20.81
CA GLY A 226 16.48 9.88 -22.14
C GLY A 226 15.23 9.00 -22.11
N PHE A 227 14.51 8.96 -23.24
CA PHE A 227 13.40 8.04 -23.42
C PHE A 227 13.92 6.64 -23.78
N SER A 228 13.24 5.58 -23.34
CA SER A 228 13.65 4.20 -23.66
C SER A 228 13.46 3.86 -25.13
N GLU A 229 12.60 4.60 -25.84
CA GLU A 229 12.40 4.47 -27.29
C GLU A 229 13.53 5.11 -28.11
N ASP A 230 14.36 5.96 -27.50
CA ASP A 230 15.45 6.65 -28.21
C ASP A 230 16.59 5.65 -28.55
N PRO A 231 17.01 5.52 -29.82
CA PRO A 231 18.08 4.60 -30.19
C PRO A 231 19.41 4.87 -29.48
N ALA A 232 19.72 6.13 -29.18
CA ALA A 232 20.93 6.52 -28.46
C ALA A 232 20.90 6.06 -26.99
N THR A 233 19.73 6.16 -26.34
CA THR A 233 19.50 5.65 -24.97
C THR A 233 19.70 4.14 -24.94
N ARG A 234 19.07 3.42 -25.88
CA ARG A 234 19.21 1.95 -25.98
C ARG A 234 20.65 1.55 -26.20
N ALA A 235 21.33 2.15 -27.18
CA ALA A 235 22.72 1.86 -27.49
C ALA A 235 23.66 2.10 -26.29
N ALA A 236 23.39 3.13 -25.48
CA ALA A 236 24.16 3.37 -24.27
C ALA A 236 23.97 2.23 -23.26
N VAL A 237 22.72 1.82 -22.99
CA VAL A 237 22.38 0.87 -21.90
C VAL A 237 22.58 -0.60 -22.29
N SER A 238 22.60 -0.92 -23.58
CA SER A 238 22.73 -2.28 -24.13
C SER A 238 24.16 -2.85 -24.11
N ASP A 239 25.11 -2.28 -23.37
CA ASP A 239 26.49 -2.78 -23.23
C ASP A 239 26.61 -4.05 -22.36
N ARG A 240 25.52 -4.51 -21.75
CA ARG A 240 25.47 -5.67 -20.86
C ARG A 240 24.11 -6.38 -20.90
N SER A 241 24.07 -7.57 -20.30
CA SER A 241 22.82 -8.29 -20.07
C SER A 241 22.34 -8.16 -18.63
N TYR A 242 21.06 -7.89 -18.44
CA TYR A 242 20.46 -7.63 -17.14
C TYR A 242 19.76 -8.87 -16.57
N GLY A 243 19.97 -9.15 -15.29
CA GLY A 243 19.30 -10.20 -14.54
C GLY A 243 17.91 -9.79 -14.07
N VAL A 244 17.68 -8.49 -13.90
CA VAL A 244 16.37 -7.90 -13.61
C VAL A 244 16.12 -6.72 -14.54
N ILE A 245 14.93 -6.68 -15.17
CA ILE A 245 14.45 -5.53 -15.95
C ILE A 245 13.06 -5.16 -15.44
N VAL A 246 12.87 -3.92 -15.01
CA VAL A 246 11.58 -3.36 -14.60
C VAL A 246 11.14 -2.34 -15.65
N VAL A 247 9.96 -2.54 -16.23
CA VAL A 247 9.33 -1.67 -17.22
C VAL A 247 8.20 -0.89 -16.52
N ASP A 248 8.42 0.39 -16.29
CA ASP A 248 7.56 1.34 -15.55
C ASP A 248 7.60 2.74 -16.21
N GLY A 249 7.84 2.77 -17.53
CA GLY A 249 7.98 3.99 -18.34
C GLY A 249 6.65 4.49 -18.88
N ASP A 250 6.49 4.38 -20.21
CA ASP A 250 5.25 4.72 -20.90
C ASP A 250 4.22 3.59 -20.72
N HIS A 251 3.09 3.88 -20.07
CA HIS A 251 1.98 2.94 -19.87
C HIS A 251 1.02 2.82 -21.08
N SER A 252 1.38 3.39 -22.23
CA SER A 252 0.72 3.12 -23.51
C SER A 252 1.03 1.72 -24.02
N GLU A 253 0.11 1.12 -24.79
CA GLU A 253 0.36 -0.19 -25.42
C GLU A 253 1.64 -0.17 -26.28
N GLN A 254 1.86 0.94 -27.01
CA GLN A 254 3.00 1.08 -27.92
C GLN A 254 4.33 1.24 -27.17
N GLY A 255 4.35 2.02 -26.09
CA GLY A 255 5.54 2.19 -25.25
C GLY A 255 5.98 0.87 -24.64
N VAL A 256 5.05 0.18 -23.97
CA VAL A 256 5.30 -1.13 -23.37
C VAL A 256 5.75 -2.17 -24.40
N ALA A 257 5.14 -2.20 -25.60
CA ALA A 257 5.56 -3.13 -26.65
C ALA A 257 7.00 -2.89 -27.09
N GLN A 258 7.41 -1.63 -27.26
CA GLN A 258 8.78 -1.27 -27.63
C GLN A 258 9.79 -1.61 -26.53
N ASP A 259 9.42 -1.44 -25.26
CA ASP A 259 10.27 -1.82 -24.12
C ASP A 259 10.40 -3.34 -23.98
N LEU A 260 9.33 -4.09 -24.25
CA LEU A 260 9.37 -5.56 -24.30
C LEU A 260 10.28 -6.08 -25.42
N GLU A 261 10.19 -5.49 -26.61
CA GLU A 261 11.09 -5.82 -27.72
C GLU A 261 12.55 -5.55 -27.35
N TRP A 262 12.83 -4.43 -26.67
CA TRP A 262 14.18 -4.13 -26.21
C TRP A 262 14.65 -5.08 -25.11
N ALA A 263 13.78 -5.43 -24.16
CA ALA A 263 14.08 -6.37 -23.09
C ALA A 263 14.46 -7.76 -23.64
N GLU A 264 13.88 -8.22 -24.75
CA GLU A 264 14.25 -9.49 -25.41
C GLU A 264 15.74 -9.53 -25.78
N GLU A 265 16.32 -8.38 -26.14
CA GLU A 265 17.71 -8.26 -26.57
C GLU A 265 18.68 -8.24 -25.39
N ILE A 266 18.32 -7.50 -24.33
CA ILE A 266 19.23 -7.20 -23.21
C ILE A 266 19.01 -8.06 -21.96
N ALA A 267 17.94 -8.85 -21.89
CA ALA A 267 17.78 -9.79 -20.79
C ALA A 267 18.90 -10.84 -20.81
N ALA A 268 19.43 -11.20 -19.63
CA ALA A 268 20.23 -12.41 -19.49
C ALA A 268 19.32 -13.67 -19.56
N PRO A 269 19.82 -14.84 -19.99
CA PRO A 269 19.09 -16.09 -19.82
C PRO A 269 18.75 -16.31 -18.33
N GLY A 270 17.49 -16.58 -18.04
CA GLY A 270 16.96 -16.68 -16.67
C GLY A 270 16.52 -15.34 -16.04
N ALA A 271 16.67 -14.21 -16.73
CA ALA A 271 16.33 -12.89 -16.19
C ALA A 271 14.87 -12.77 -15.79
N VAL A 272 14.62 -11.97 -14.76
CA VAL A 272 13.28 -11.57 -14.31
C VAL A 272 12.92 -10.27 -15.00
N VAL A 273 11.86 -10.28 -15.82
CA VAL A 273 11.32 -9.06 -16.42
C VAL A 273 9.98 -8.75 -15.74
N VAL A 274 9.83 -7.51 -15.26
CA VAL A 274 8.64 -7.06 -14.52
C VAL A 274 7.97 -5.93 -15.28
N LEU A 275 6.67 -6.04 -15.49
CA LEU A 275 5.85 -5.00 -16.09
C LEU A 275 4.99 -4.37 -15.01
N ASP A 276 5.19 -3.08 -14.76
CA ASP A 276 4.36 -2.34 -13.82
C ASP A 276 2.92 -2.20 -14.31
N ASP A 277 1.98 -1.96 -13.39
CA ASP A 277 0.57 -1.66 -13.65
C ASP A 277 -0.20 -2.66 -14.56
N TYR A 278 0.33 -3.86 -14.80
CA TYR A 278 -0.34 -4.99 -15.43
C TYR A 278 -1.70 -5.31 -14.80
N GLY A 279 -2.75 -5.12 -15.60
CA GLY A 279 -4.13 -5.35 -15.19
C GLY A 279 -4.71 -4.27 -14.29
N ASP A 280 -4.06 -3.12 -14.14
CA ASP A 280 -4.68 -1.91 -13.63
C ASP A 280 -5.71 -1.38 -14.65
N PRO A 281 -6.98 -1.15 -14.26
CA PRO A 281 -8.00 -0.61 -15.15
C PRO A 281 -7.69 0.76 -15.76
N ASN A 282 -6.81 1.55 -15.12
CA ASN A 282 -6.39 2.85 -15.64
C ASN A 282 -5.38 2.72 -16.78
N TRP A 283 -4.70 1.57 -16.90
CA TRP A 283 -3.63 1.33 -17.86
C TRP A 283 -3.84 0.03 -18.66
N PRO A 284 -4.95 -0.08 -19.40
CA PRO A 284 -5.29 -1.32 -20.11
C PRO A 284 -4.27 -1.69 -21.21
N GLY A 285 -3.52 -0.70 -21.72
CA GLY A 285 -2.51 -0.88 -22.77
C GLY A 285 -1.38 -1.84 -22.38
N ILE A 286 -1.02 -1.89 -21.10
CA ILE A 286 0.06 -2.75 -20.59
C ILE A 286 -0.30 -4.22 -20.77
N LYS A 287 -1.53 -4.59 -20.36
CA LYS A 287 -2.02 -5.97 -20.53
C LYS A 287 -2.12 -6.33 -22.01
N GLN A 288 -2.63 -5.42 -22.83
CA GLN A 288 -2.78 -5.63 -24.28
C GLN A 288 -1.43 -5.86 -24.95
N ALA A 289 -0.42 -5.05 -24.61
CA ALA A 289 0.94 -5.20 -25.11
C ALA A 289 1.55 -6.55 -24.72
N LEU A 290 1.47 -6.93 -23.44
CA LEU A 290 1.99 -8.21 -22.98
C LEU A 290 1.28 -9.40 -23.64
N ASP A 291 -0.06 -9.40 -23.68
CA ASP A 291 -0.83 -10.48 -24.29
C ASP A 291 -0.43 -10.70 -25.76
N LYS A 292 -0.26 -9.59 -26.51
CA LYS A 292 0.18 -9.62 -27.91
C LYS A 292 1.62 -10.10 -28.05
N HIS A 293 2.52 -9.68 -27.17
CA HIS A 293 3.92 -10.11 -27.16
C HIS A 293 4.04 -11.62 -26.92
N LEU A 294 3.31 -12.14 -25.93
CA LEU A 294 3.29 -13.57 -25.58
C LEU A 294 2.60 -14.44 -26.64
N ALA A 295 1.70 -13.90 -27.45
CA ALA A 295 1.11 -14.59 -28.58
C ALA A 295 2.09 -14.73 -29.78
N GLY A 296 3.15 -13.93 -29.80
CA GLY A 296 4.18 -13.93 -30.82
C GLY A 296 5.34 -14.90 -30.54
N ARG A 297 6.44 -14.72 -31.28
CA ARG A 297 7.70 -15.40 -31.00
C ARG A 297 8.47 -14.60 -29.96
N THR A 298 8.47 -15.10 -28.73
CA THR A 298 9.13 -14.47 -27.58
C THR A 298 9.99 -15.50 -26.86
N ARG A 299 11.06 -15.05 -26.20
CA ARG A 299 11.83 -15.90 -25.26
C ARG A 299 11.30 -15.79 -23.83
N PHE A 300 10.30 -14.95 -23.59
CA PHE A 300 9.71 -14.74 -22.27
C PHE A 300 8.62 -15.75 -21.96
N THR A 301 8.64 -16.25 -20.73
CA THR A 301 7.57 -17.08 -20.15
C THR A 301 6.90 -16.31 -19.03
N TYR A 302 5.58 -16.22 -19.05
CA TYR A 302 4.80 -15.62 -17.96
C TYR A 302 4.84 -16.49 -16.71
N LEU A 303 5.29 -15.92 -15.59
CA LEU A 303 5.37 -16.61 -14.29
C LEU A 303 4.11 -16.40 -13.44
N GLY A 304 3.49 -15.22 -13.56
CA GLY A 304 2.39 -14.82 -12.70
C GLY A 304 2.38 -13.32 -12.47
N LYS A 305 1.61 -12.89 -11.46
CA LYS A 305 1.52 -11.49 -11.05
C LYS A 305 1.52 -11.34 -9.53
N ALA A 306 1.93 -10.17 -9.07
CA ALA A 306 1.75 -9.71 -7.70
C ALA A 306 1.18 -8.29 -7.72
N ALA A 307 0.02 -8.11 -7.10
CA ALA A 307 -0.84 -6.94 -7.25
C ALA A 307 -1.10 -6.60 -8.73
N HIS A 308 -0.53 -5.49 -9.21
CA HIS A 308 -0.63 -5.00 -10.57
C HIS A 308 0.71 -5.13 -11.30
N SER A 309 1.61 -6.03 -10.92
CA SER A 309 2.85 -6.26 -11.65
C SER A 309 2.87 -7.67 -12.23
N ALA A 310 3.16 -7.80 -13.54
CA ALA A 310 3.39 -9.09 -14.19
C ALA A 310 4.87 -9.46 -14.13
N TYR A 311 5.17 -10.74 -13.97
CA TYR A 311 6.53 -11.28 -13.90
C TYR A 311 6.75 -12.28 -15.02
N LEU A 312 7.85 -12.10 -15.74
CA LEU A 312 8.29 -12.95 -16.84
C LEU A 312 9.67 -13.53 -16.54
N ARG A 313 9.96 -14.67 -17.15
CA ARG A 313 11.28 -15.30 -17.16
C ARG A 313 11.81 -15.33 -18.59
N ALA A 314 13.03 -14.85 -18.80
CA ALA A 314 13.75 -15.06 -20.04
C ALA A 314 14.29 -16.50 -20.12
N ALA A 315 14.02 -17.21 -21.22
CA ALA A 315 14.65 -18.49 -21.54
C ALA A 315 16.15 -18.35 -21.81
#